data_AF-A0A7C2QPI6-F1
#
_entry.id   AF-A0A7C2QPI6-F1
#
_cell.length_a   1.000
_cell.length_b   1.000
_cell.length_c   1.000
_cell.angle_alpha   90.00
_cell.angle_beta   90.00
_cell.angle_gamma   90.00
#
_symmetry.space_group_name_H-M   'P 1'
#
loop_
_entity.id
_entity.type
_entity.pdbx_description
1 polymer ?
#
loop_
_entity_poly.entity_id
_entity_poly.type
_entity_poly.pdbx_seq_one_letter_code
_entity_poly.pdbx_strand_id
1 'polypeptide(L)'
;MGIFSFRLGGRGAENDMARANARPVDTAKIRALVDRLDETASDAKAFKALLAQLTSDKTISSQELIMVAQAFAGRKPKSRKDAMTAIAQERLRLSHAKAKGESAKTRVW
;
A
#
# COMPACT_ATOMS: atom_id res chain seq x y z
N MET A 1 -24.63 7.72 58.94
CA MET A 1 -23.81 8.68 58.19
C MET A 1 -22.42 8.06 58.01
N GLY A 2 -21.99 7.50 56.89
CA GLY A 2 -22.43 7.64 55.51
C GLY A 2 -21.34 8.31 54.66
N ILE A 3 -20.16 7.70 54.52
CA ILE A 3 -19.19 8.07 53.48
C ILE A 3 -18.41 6.81 53.05
N PHE A 4 -18.97 6.09 52.08
CA PHE A 4 -18.25 5.06 51.34
C PHE A 4 -17.35 5.76 50.31
N SER A 5 -16.06 5.91 50.61
CA SER A 5 -15.08 6.33 49.61
C SER A 5 -14.84 5.19 48.62
N PHE A 6 -15.54 5.26 47.49
CA PHE A 6 -15.23 4.59 46.23
C PHE A 6 -13.74 4.79 45.87
N ARG A 7 -12.89 3.79 46.12
CA ARG A 7 -11.60 3.69 45.43
C ARG A 7 -11.80 2.92 44.14
N LEU A 8 -12.27 3.66 43.15
CA LEU A 8 -12.24 3.32 41.74
C LEU A 8 -10.76 3.28 41.31
N GLY A 9 -10.12 2.12 41.46
CA GLY A 9 -8.79 1.84 40.91
C GLY A 9 -8.96 0.81 39.80
N GLY A 10 -9.35 1.28 38.62
CA GLY A 10 -9.63 0.45 37.45
C GLY A 10 -8.46 -0.45 37.08
N ARG A 11 -8.67 -1.76 37.24
CA ARG A 11 -8.08 -2.80 36.41
C ARG A 11 -8.30 -2.42 34.94
N GLY A 12 -7.23 -2.14 34.21
CA GLY A 12 -7.32 -1.78 32.80
C GLY A 12 -5.99 -1.51 32.09
N ALA A 13 -4.87 -1.37 32.82
CA ALA A 13 -3.57 -1.07 32.22
C ALA A 13 -2.81 -2.30 31.66
N GLU A 14 -3.46 -3.46 31.54
CA GLU A 14 -2.79 -4.70 31.10
C GLU A 14 -3.07 -5.07 29.62
N ASN A 15 -3.96 -4.33 28.94
CA ASN A 15 -4.28 -4.58 27.53
C ASN A 15 -3.55 -3.67 26.53
N ASP A 16 -2.83 -2.63 26.98
CA ASP A 16 -2.12 -1.70 26.07
C ASP A 16 -0.70 -2.17 25.69
N MET A 17 -0.13 -3.14 26.41
CA MET A 17 1.23 -3.63 26.12
C MET A 17 1.30 -4.72 25.04
N ALA A 18 0.16 -5.26 24.57
CA ALA A 18 0.15 -6.34 23.58
C ALA A 18 0.23 -5.88 22.11
N ARG A 19 0.17 -4.56 21.82
CA ARG A 19 0.29 -4.02 20.45
C ARG A 19 1.70 -3.54 20.08
N ALA A 20 2.66 -3.60 21.00
CA ALA A 20 3.96 -2.93 20.83
C ALA A 20 5.04 -3.72 20.06
N ASN A 21 4.75 -4.94 19.57
CA ASN A 21 5.72 -5.75 18.82
C ASN A 21 5.41 -5.92 17.32
N ALA A 22 4.38 -5.25 16.79
CA ALA A 22 4.30 -5.05 15.35
C ALA A 22 5.24 -3.89 15.02
N ARG A 23 6.39 -4.17 14.39
CA ARG A 23 7.26 -3.12 13.84
C ARG A 23 6.37 -2.08 13.15
N PRO A 24 6.44 -0.79 13.53
CA PRO A 24 5.60 0.22 12.91
C PRO A 24 5.87 0.15 11.41
N VAL A 25 4.80 -0.03 10.63
CA VAL A 25 4.94 -0.08 9.18
C VAL A 25 5.40 1.31 8.74
N ASP A 26 6.56 1.39 8.08
CA ASP A 26 7.13 2.65 7.61
C ASP A 26 6.25 3.25 6.50
N THR A 27 5.27 4.04 6.90
CA THR A 27 4.32 4.72 5.99
C THR A 27 5.03 5.68 5.05
N ALA A 28 6.14 6.30 5.48
CA ALA A 28 6.99 7.11 4.63
C ALA A 28 7.63 6.30 3.49
N LYS A 29 8.11 5.09 3.80
CA LYS A 29 8.67 4.16 2.80
C LYS A 29 7.59 3.68 1.84
N ILE A 30 6.40 3.36 2.34
CA ILE A 30 5.24 3.00 1.49
C ILE A 30 4.94 4.14 0.51
N ARG A 31 4.84 5.38 1.00
CA ARG A 31 4.53 6.53 0.16
C ARG A 31 5.60 6.75 -0.92
N ALA A 32 6.88 6.67 -0.55
CA ALA A 32 7.98 6.77 -1.51
C ALA A 32 7.94 5.67 -2.58
N LEU A 33 7.57 4.44 -2.21
CA LEU A 33 7.42 3.35 -3.18
C LEU A 33 6.22 3.53 -4.11
N VAL A 34 5.11 4.05 -3.61
CA VAL A 34 3.93 4.37 -4.41
C VAL A 34 4.23 5.48 -5.40
N ASP A 35 4.90 6.54 -4.96
CA ASP A 35 5.32 7.66 -5.79
C ASP A 35 6.25 7.18 -6.92
N ARG A 36 7.25 6.36 -6.58
CA ARG A 36 8.15 5.76 -7.56
C ARG A 36 7.44 4.81 -8.53
N LEU A 37 6.40 4.11 -8.09
CA LEU A 37 5.56 3.27 -8.95
C LEU A 37 4.73 4.13 -9.92
N ASP A 38 4.25 5.30 -9.50
CA ASP A 38 3.50 6.25 -10.32
C ASP A 38 4.38 6.92 -11.38
N GLU A 39 5.57 7.40 -10.98
CA GLU A 39 6.58 7.93 -11.89
C GLU A 39 6.95 6.92 -12.98
N THR A 40 7.16 5.67 -12.57
CA THR A 40 7.52 4.58 -13.49
C THR A 40 6.32 3.97 -14.18
N ALA A 41 5.07 4.27 -13.80
CA ALA A 41 3.87 3.69 -14.41
C ALA A 41 3.77 4.02 -15.91
N SER A 42 4.36 5.13 -16.33
CA SER A 42 4.44 5.55 -17.74
C SER A 42 5.51 4.80 -18.55
N ASP A 43 6.57 4.30 -17.90
CA ASP A 43 7.65 3.56 -18.56
C ASP A 43 7.58 2.05 -18.21
N ALA A 44 7.20 1.27 -19.21
CA ALA A 44 7.02 -0.17 -19.06
C ALA A 44 8.29 -0.92 -18.61
N LYS A 45 9.47 -0.45 -19.02
CA LYS A 45 10.76 -1.09 -18.74
C LYS A 45 11.22 -0.70 -17.33
N ALA A 46 11.12 0.57 -16.97
CA ALA A 46 11.44 1.05 -15.62
C ALA A 46 10.52 0.41 -14.57
N PHE A 47 9.23 0.31 -14.85
CA PHE A 47 8.25 -0.33 -13.96
C PHE A 47 8.58 -1.81 -13.71
N LYS A 48 8.94 -2.56 -14.77
CA LYS A 48 9.32 -3.98 -14.62
C LYS A 48 10.59 -4.14 -13.79
N ALA A 49 11.59 -3.28 -13.98
CA ALA A 49 12.81 -3.30 -13.19
C ALA A 49 12.51 -3.01 -11.70
N LEU A 50 11.66 -2.01 -11.43
CA LEU A 50 11.25 -1.64 -10.07
C LEU A 50 10.41 -2.74 -9.40
N LEU A 51 9.50 -3.39 -10.13
CA LEU A 51 8.72 -4.52 -9.64
C LEU A 51 9.62 -5.73 -9.31
N ALA A 52 10.61 -6.02 -10.15
CA ALA A 52 11.58 -7.08 -9.92
C ALA A 52 12.46 -6.77 -8.69
N GLN A 53 12.84 -5.50 -8.52
CA GLN A 53 13.55 -5.02 -7.33
C GLN A 53 12.69 -5.21 -6.08
N LEU A 54 11.43 -4.76 -6.08
CA LEU A 54 10.47 -4.96 -4.97
C LEU A 54 10.24 -6.44 -4.63
N THR A 55 10.30 -7.31 -5.64
CA THR A 55 10.15 -8.76 -5.45
C THR A 55 11.38 -9.36 -4.76
N SER A 56 12.57 -8.92 -5.17
CA SER A 56 13.86 -9.39 -4.65
C SER A 56 14.23 -8.75 -3.32
N ASP A 57 13.68 -7.58 -3.03
CA ASP A 57 13.92 -6.84 -1.81
C ASP A 57 13.30 -7.56 -0.60
N LYS A 58 14.18 -8.14 0.23
CA LYS A 58 13.83 -8.82 1.48
C LYS A 58 13.64 -7.85 2.65
N THR A 59 14.00 -6.57 2.48
CA THR A 59 13.78 -5.53 3.49
C THR A 59 12.34 -5.06 3.53
N ILE A 60 11.57 -5.35 2.48
CA ILE A 60 10.15 -5.02 2.39
C ILE A 60 9.35 -6.23 2.86
N SER A 61 8.66 -6.05 3.98
CA SER A 61 7.70 -7.00 4.51
C SER A 61 6.51 -7.18 3.58
N SER A 62 5.87 -8.34 3.67
CA SER A 62 4.64 -8.60 2.92
C SER A 62 3.54 -7.58 3.22
N GLN A 63 3.51 -7.03 4.44
CA GLN A 63 2.52 -6.05 4.88
C GLN A 63 2.77 -4.68 4.23
N GLU A 64 4.01 -4.22 4.14
CA GLU A 64 4.37 -3.01 3.39
C GLU A 64 3.97 -3.13 1.92
N LEU A 65 4.25 -4.28 1.28
CA LEU A 65 3.91 -4.49 -0.13
C LEU A 65 2.39 -4.47 -0.37
N ILE A 66 1.61 -5.04 0.56
CA ILE A 66 0.14 -5.00 0.53
C ILE A 66 -0.36 -3.57 0.65
N MET A 67 0.23 -2.75 1.53
CA MET A 67 -0.15 -1.34 1.69
C MET A 67 0.23 -0.50 0.47
N VAL A 68 1.40 -0.74 -0.14
CA VAL A 68 1.81 -0.10 -1.41
C VAL A 68 0.81 -0.43 -2.51
N ALA A 69 0.48 -1.72 -2.67
CA ALA A 69 -0.51 -2.15 -3.65
C ALA A 69 -1.91 -1.56 -3.38
N GLN A 70 -2.29 -1.41 -2.12
CA GLN A 70 -3.55 -0.77 -1.75
C GLN A 70 -3.57 0.72 -2.04
N ALA A 71 -2.48 1.43 -1.77
CA ALA A 71 -2.36 2.85 -2.08
C ALA A 71 -2.30 3.12 -3.59
N PHE A 72 -1.63 2.24 -4.35
CA PHE A 72 -1.45 2.40 -5.80
C PHE A 72 -2.66 1.92 -6.61
N ALA A 73 -3.12 0.69 -6.37
CA ALA A 73 -4.22 0.08 -7.14
C ALA A 73 -5.61 0.30 -6.51
N GLY A 74 -5.68 0.87 -5.30
CA GLY A 74 -6.94 1.02 -4.55
C GLY A 74 -7.58 -0.31 -4.11
N ARG A 75 -6.89 -1.44 -4.29
CA ARG A 75 -7.38 -2.79 -3.93
C ARG A 75 -6.66 -3.28 -2.69
N LYS A 76 -7.33 -4.06 -1.83
CA LYS A 76 -6.71 -4.62 -0.62
C LYS A 76 -6.29 -6.07 -0.86
N PRO A 77 -5.07 -6.33 -1.37
CA PRO A 77 -4.61 -7.67 -1.63
C PRO A 77 -4.39 -8.45 -0.33
N LYS A 78 -4.61 -9.76 -0.38
CA LYS A 78 -4.49 -10.64 0.80
C LYS A 78 -3.10 -11.26 0.95
N SER A 79 -2.26 -11.16 -0.07
CA SER A 79 -0.94 -11.79 -0.10
C SER A 79 0.07 -10.96 -0.90
N ARG A 80 1.37 -11.23 -0.72
CA ARG A 80 2.45 -10.58 -1.47
C ARG A 80 2.28 -10.79 -2.99
N LYS A 81 1.91 -12.00 -3.42
CA LYS A 81 1.68 -12.32 -4.84
C LYS A 81 0.49 -11.57 -5.42
N ASP A 82 -0.59 -11.48 -4.65
CA ASP A 82 -1.79 -10.73 -5.01
C ASP A 82 -1.51 -9.22 -5.09
N ALA A 83 -0.70 -8.69 -4.17
CA ALA A 83 -0.25 -7.30 -4.19
C ALA A 83 0.55 -6.95 -5.44
N MET A 84 1.49 -7.81 -5.84
CA MET A 84 2.23 -7.62 -7.10
C MET A 84 1.32 -7.68 -8.33
N THR A 85 0.36 -8.59 -8.33
CA THR A 85 -0.63 -8.71 -9.41
C THR A 85 -1.48 -7.45 -9.51
N ALA A 86 -1.95 -6.92 -8.38
CA ALA A 86 -2.75 -5.70 -8.33
C ALA A 86 -1.97 -4.48 -8.87
N ILE A 87 -0.70 -4.34 -8.49
CA ILE A 87 0.19 -3.28 -8.99
C ILE A 87 0.37 -3.39 -10.53
N ALA A 88 0.61 -4.59 -11.04
CA ALA A 88 0.76 -4.83 -12.48
C ALA A 88 -0.54 -4.56 -13.26
N GLN A 89 -1.69 -4.95 -12.71
CA GLN A 89 -3.01 -4.69 -13.30
C GLN A 89 -3.33 -3.20 -13.36
N GLU A 90 -3.03 -2.44 -12.30
CA GLU A 90 -3.29 -1.01 -12.30
C GLU A 90 -2.42 -0.28 -13.33
N ARG A 91 -1.15 -0.66 -13.48
CA ARG A 91 -0.29 -0.11 -14.54
C ARG A 91 -0.83 -0.44 -15.95
N LEU A 92 -1.38 -1.63 -16.17
CA LEU A 92 -2.06 -1.95 -17.43
C LEU A 92 -3.28 -1.04 -17.64
N ARG A 93 -4.10 -0.85 -16.60
CA ARG A 93 -5.25 0.05 -16.64
C ARG A 93 -4.85 1.48 -16.99
N LEU A 94 -3.81 2.03 -16.36
CA LEU A 94 -3.28 3.36 -16.65
C LEU A 94 -2.77 3.48 -18.09
N SER A 95 -2.06 2.45 -18.58
CA SER A 95 -1.58 2.38 -19.97
C SER A 95 -2.74 2.36 -20.97
N HIS A 96 -3.79 1.57 -20.73
CA HIS A 96 -4.96 1.50 -21.59
C HIS A 96 -5.83 2.77 -21.51
N ALA A 97 -5.92 3.40 -20.34
CA ALA A 97 -6.63 4.67 -20.16
C ALA A 97 -5.98 5.78 -20.99
N LYS A 98 -4.64 5.85 -21.03
CA LYS A 98 -3.91 6.77 -21.92
C LYS A 98 -4.20 6.48 -23.40
N ALA A 99 -4.15 5.22 -23.82
CA ALA A 99 -4.44 4.82 -25.20
C ALA A 99 -5.88 5.18 -25.64
N LYS A 100 -6.87 5.04 -24.75
CA LYS A 100 -8.27 5.42 -25.05
C LYS A 100 -8.47 6.94 -25.11
N GLY A 101 -7.76 7.71 -24.28
CA GLY A 101 -7.78 9.17 -24.30
C GLY A 101 -7.14 9.76 -25.56
N GLU A 102 -6.11 9.11 -26.10
CA GLU A 102 -5.43 9.54 -27.33
C GLU A 102 -6.23 9.18 -28.59
N SER A 103 -6.88 8.01 -28.60
CA SER A 103 -7.72 7.56 -29.72
C SER A 103 -8.98 8.40 -29.94
N ALA A 104 -9.43 9.17 -28.94
CA ALA A 104 -10.59 10.06 -29.06
C ALA A 104 -10.32 11.37 -29.82
N LYS A 105 -9.05 11.73 -30.08
CA LYS A 105 -8.70 12.98 -30.79
C LYS A 105 -8.47 12.82 -32.29
N THR A 106 -8.42 11.60 -32.82
CA THR A 106 -8.36 11.33 -34.26
C THR A 106 -9.74 10.94 -34.81
N ARG A 107 -10.71 11.83 -34.67
CA ARG A 107 -11.88 11.84 -35.55
C ARG A 107 -11.81 13.12 -36.37
N VAL A 108 -10.93 13.11 -37.36
CA VAL A 108 -10.87 14.10 -38.43
C VAL A 108 -12.16 13.92 -39.24
N TRP A 109 -12.99 14.96 -39.26
CA TRP A 109 -14.08 15.14 -40.21
C TRP A 109 -13.52 15.49 -41.59
#